data_AF-A0A2T1NAF0-F1
#
_entry.id   AF-A0A2T1NAF0-F1
#
_cell.length_a   1.000
_cell.length_b   1.000
_cell.length_c   1.000
_cell.angle_alpha   90.00
_cell.angle_beta   90.00
_cell.angle_gamma   90.00
#
_symmetry.space_group_name_H-M   'P 1'
#
loop_
_entity.id
_entity.type
_entity.pdbx_description
1 polymer ?
#
loop_
_entity_poly.entity_id
_entity_poly.type
_entity_poly.pdbx_seq_one_letter_code
_entity_poly.pdbx_strand_id
1 'polypeptide(L)' 'MRIVRACIYPKDIQRITGRSERYGRKLLNDIKTHFGKKSHQFITAEEFAEYSGIKEEIINQYLEQIS' A
#
# COMPACT_ATOMS: atom_id res chain seq x y z
N MET A 1 5.22 19.34 -11.63
CA MET A 1 4.66 18.08 -12.15
C MET A 1 4.20 17.27 -10.94
N ARG A 2 2.92 16.89 -10.87
CA ARG A 2 2.42 16.05 -9.78
C ARG A 2 2.92 14.62 -9.99
N ILE A 3 3.57 14.02 -8.99
CA ILE A 3 4.10 12.66 -9.11
C ILE A 3 3.04 11.69 -8.62
N VAL A 4 2.34 11.03 -9.53
CA VAL A 4 1.36 9.99 -9.17
C VAL A 4 2.09 8.67 -9.00
N ARG A 5 1.91 8.01 -7.84
CA ARG A 5 2.53 6.72 -7.52
C ARG A 5 1.51 5.60 -7.69
N ALA A 6 1.88 4.52 -8.39
CA ALA A 6 1.07 3.31 -8.49
C ALA A 6 1.26 2.34 -7.31
N CYS A 7 2.39 2.45 -6.61
CA CYS A 7 2.81 1.51 -5.57
C CYS A 7 2.58 2.03 -4.15
N ILE A 8 2.30 1.11 -3.23
CA ILE A 8 2.13 1.36 -1.79
C ILE A 8 3.44 1.16 -1.04
N TYR A 9 3.74 2.06 -0.11
CA TYR A 9 4.88 1.98 0.80
C TYR A 9 4.46 1.85 2.26
N PRO A 10 5.36 1.41 3.16
CA PRO A 10 5.06 1.29 4.59
C PRO A 10 4.50 2.56 5.24
N LYS A 11 4.97 3.75 4.80
CA LYS A 11 4.44 5.04 5.28
C LYS A 11 3.00 5.31 4.84
N ASP A 12 2.64 4.87 3.65
CA ASP A 12 1.27 5.00 3.15
C ASP A 12 0.33 4.13 3.99
N ILE A 13 0.74 2.88 4.27
CA ILE A 13 -0.01 1.97 5.15
C ILE A 13 -0.15 2.56 6.56
N GLN A 14 0.91 3.16 7.11
CA GLN A 14 0.83 3.83 8.41
C GLN A 14 -0.21 4.95 8.42
N ARG A 15 -0.27 5.76 7.36
CA ARG A 15 -1.25 6.85 7.25
C ARG A 15 -2.68 6.35 7.06
N ILE A 16 -2.86 5.32 6.23
CA ILE A 16 -4.17 4.74 5.93
C ILE A 16 -4.75 4.01 7.15
N THR A 17 -3.91 3.25 7.87
CA THR A 17 -4.38 2.32 8.91
C THR A 17 -4.15 2.81 10.35
N GLY A 18 -3.36 3.87 10.54
CA GLY A 18 -2.92 4.33 11.87
C GLY A 18 -1.94 3.39 12.58
N ARG A 19 -1.49 2.31 11.92
CA ARG A 19 -0.52 1.35 12.48
C ARG A 19 0.91 1.85 12.32
N SER A 20 1.85 1.23 13.04
CA SER A 20 3.27 1.58 12.92
C SER A 20 3.83 1.24 11.54
N GLU A 21 4.86 1.97 11.10
CA GLU A 21 5.55 1.67 9.84
C GLU A 21 6.16 0.25 9.81
N ARG A 22 6.57 -0.28 10.98
CA ARG A 22 7.03 -1.68 11.12
C ARG A 22 5.92 -2.67 10.77
N TYR A 23 4.70 -2.41 11.24
CA TYR A 23 3.54 -3.21 10.87
C TYR A 23 3.28 -3.12 9.36
N GLY A 24 3.36 -1.92 8.77
CA GLY A 24 3.22 -1.75 7.32
C GLY A 24 4.24 -2.54 6.49
N ARG A 25 5.51 -2.60 6.91
CA ARG A 25 6.53 -3.45 6.27
C ARG A 25 6.16 -4.93 6.33
N LYS A 26 5.70 -5.41 7.49
CA LYS A 26 5.25 -6.80 7.64
C LYS A 26 4.06 -7.08 6.71
N LEU A 27 3.06 -6.21 6.73
CA LEU A 27 1.85 -6.35 5.91
C LEU A 27 2.18 -6.40 4.42
N LEU A 28 3.10 -5.57 3.91
CA LEU A 28 3.53 -5.65 2.51
C LEU A 28 4.15 -6.99 2.15
N ASN A 29 4.91 -7.60 3.06
CA ASN A 29 5.46 -8.94 2.81
C ASN A 29 4.36 -10.00 2.83
N ASP A 30 3.41 -9.91 3.76
CA ASP A 30 2.26 -10.81 3.82
C ASP A 30 1.43 -10.73 2.52
N ILE A 31 1.21 -9.52 2.00
CA ILE A 31 0.55 -9.27 0.71
C ILE A 31 1.34 -9.86 -0.46
N LYS A 32 2.67 -9.65 -0.50
CA LYS A 32 3.52 -10.25 -1.54
C LYS A 32 3.43 -11.76 -1.53
N THR A 33 3.47 -12.39 -0.36
CA THR A 33 3.32 -13.84 -0.22
C THR A 33 1.94 -14.30 -0.67
N HIS A 34 0.87 -13.57 -0.33
CA HIS A 34 -0.49 -13.89 -0.77
C HIS A 34 -0.64 -13.92 -2.30
N PHE A 35 -0.10 -12.92 -3.00
CA PHE A 35 -0.14 -12.84 -4.46
C PHE A 35 1.01 -13.59 -5.17
N GLY A 36 1.83 -14.36 -4.44
CA GLY A 36 2.96 -15.10 -5.03
C GLY A 36 4.06 -14.21 -5.65
N LYS A 37 4.21 -12.98 -5.16
CA LYS A 37 5.16 -12.00 -5.69
C LYS A 37 6.59 -12.24 -5.21
N LYS A 38 7.54 -11.96 -6.11
CA LYS A 38 8.98 -11.94 -5.82
C LYS A 38 9.33 -10.72 -4.95
N SER A 39 10.45 -10.81 -4.22
CA SER A 39 10.89 -9.76 -3.29
C SER A 39 11.02 -8.37 -3.92
N HIS A 40 11.45 -8.29 -5.20
CA HIS A 40 11.61 -7.04 -5.95
C HIS A 40 10.31 -6.50 -6.56
N GLN A 41 9.24 -7.31 -6.61
CA GLN A 41 7.96 -6.84 -7.14
C GLN A 41 7.28 -5.95 -6.12
N PHE A 42 6.64 -4.88 -6.61
CA PHE A 42 5.92 -3.92 -5.79
C PHE A 42 4.48 -4.37 -5.53
N ILE A 43 3.84 -3.76 -4.54
CA ILE A 43 2.39 -3.88 -4.29
C ILE A 43 1.72 -2.61 -4.80
N THR A 44 0.69 -2.73 -5.62
CA THR A 44 -0.09 -1.61 -6.13
C THR A 44 -1.15 -1.15 -5.13
N ALA A 45 -1.74 0.03 -5.35
CA ALA A 45 -2.89 0.48 -4.55
C ALA A 45 -4.08 -0.48 -4.68
N GLU A 46 -4.34 -0.99 -5.88
CA GLU A 46 -5.36 -2.00 -6.20
C GLU A 46 -5.15 -3.29 -5.40
N GLU A 47 -3.95 -3.88 -5.43
CA GLU A 47 -3.65 -5.12 -4.70
C GLU A 47 -3.73 -4.94 -3.18
N PHE A 48 -3.33 -3.76 -2.70
CA PHE A 48 -3.51 -3.42 -1.29
C PHE A 48 -4.99 -3.29 -0.94
N ALA A 49 -5.81 -2.70 -1.81
CA ALA A 49 -7.25 -2.60 -1.64
C ALA A 49 -7.90 -3.99 -1.58
N GLU A 50 -7.59 -4.86 -2.55
CA GLU A 50 -8.08 -6.23 -2.63
C GLU A 50 -7.74 -7.03 -1.36
N TYR A 51 -6.48 -6.97 -0.91
CA TYR A 51 -6.05 -7.72 0.27
C TYR A 51 -6.59 -7.15 1.59
N SER A 52 -6.57 -5.83 1.75
CA SER A 52 -6.94 -5.18 3.02
C SER A 52 -8.44 -5.03 3.23
N GLY A 53 -9.24 -5.15 2.16
CA GLY A 53 -10.67 -4.86 2.16
C GLY A 53 -11.00 -3.37 2.25
N ILE A 54 -10.00 -2.49 2.18
CA ILE A 54 -10.20 -1.03 2.12
C ILE A 54 -10.48 -0.66 0.67
N LYS A 55 -11.52 0.14 0.44
CA LYS A 55 -11.86 0.63 -0.90
C LYS A 55 -10.70 1.40 -1.53
N GLU A 56 -10.41 1.12 -2.80
CA GLU A 56 -9.31 1.73 -3.53
C GLU A 56 -9.43 3.27 -3.58
N GLU A 57 -10.65 3.79 -3.69
CA GLU A 57 -10.88 5.24 -3.70
C GLU A 57 -10.42 5.90 -2.39
N ILE A 58 -10.60 5.23 -1.25
CA ILE A 58 -10.11 5.73 0.04
C ILE A 58 -8.58 5.73 0.06
N ILE A 59 -7.96 4.65 -0.41
CA ILE A 59 -6.50 4.54 -0.47
C ILE A 59 -5.91 5.67 -1.33
N ASN A 60 -6.50 5.92 -2.51
CA ASN A 60 -6.04 6.95 -3.44
C ASN A 60 -6.13 8.36 -2.84
N GLN A 61 -7.14 8.66 -2.03
CA GLN A 61 -7.23 9.94 -1.30
C GLN A 61 -6.02 10.18 -0.39
N TYR A 62 -5.49 9.14 0.27
CA TYR A 62 -4.30 9.28 1.10
C TYR A 62 -3.01 9.45 0.27
N LEU A 63 -2.92 8.80 -0.89
CA LEU A 63 -1.74 8.89 -1.76
C LEU A 63 -1.62 10.27 -2.43
N GLU A 64 -2.76 10.84 -2.81
CA GLU A 64 -2.85 12.16 -3.44
C GLU A 64 -2.47 13.32 -2.52
N GLN A 65 -2.65 13.18 -1.20
CA GLN A 65 -2.27 14.22 -0.22
C GLN A 65 -0.74 14.40 -0.10
N ILE A 66 0.04 13.48 -0.64
CA ILE A 66 1.50 13.43 -0.50
C ILE A 66 2.20 13.82 -1.83
N SER A 67 1.42 14.01 -2.90
CA SER A 67 1.86 14.12 -4.30
C SER A 67 1.59 15.49 -4.92
#